data_AF-A0A1M7AH70-F1
#
_entry.id   AF-A0A1M7AH70-F1
#
_cell.length_a   1.000
_cell.length_b   1.000
_cell.length_c   1.000
_cell.angle_alpha   90.00
_cell.angle_beta   90.00
_cell.angle_gamma   90.00
#
_symmetry.space_group_name_H-M   'P 1'
#
loop_
_entity.id
_entity.type
_entity.pdbx_description
1 polymer ?
#
loop_
_entity_poly.entity_id
_entity_poly.type
_entity_poly.pdbx_seq_one_letter_code
_entity_poly.pdbx_strand_id
1 'polypeptide(L)'
;MSIFNCHIPLKNNTMENFDKQSKYIRAKERVEELKKFYGNLFSYVVVISGLALINYFTTGFGYMWFLWAAFGWGIGLIFHALKTFDLNPFFGKQWEQRKIEEFMNEDDKTRKWK
;
A
#
# COMPACT_ATOMS: atom_id res chain seq x y z
N MET A 1 -53.15 11.91 26.86
CA MET A 1 -52.65 10.54 27.03
C MET A 1 -51.44 10.41 26.14
N SER A 2 -50.29 10.16 26.77
CA SER A 2 -48.97 10.41 26.22
C SER A 2 -48.45 9.20 25.43
N ILE A 3 -47.35 9.44 24.72
CA ILE A 3 -46.31 8.48 24.31
C ILE A 3 -46.61 7.60 23.07
N PHE A 4 -46.13 8.04 21.91
CA PHE A 4 -45.32 7.18 21.05
C PHE A 4 -44.18 8.01 20.42
N ASN A 5 -43.15 8.25 21.22
CA ASN A 5 -41.85 8.74 20.78
C ASN A 5 -41.10 7.55 20.16
N CYS A 6 -41.28 7.32 18.86
CA CYS A 6 -40.52 6.29 18.14
C CYS A 6 -39.16 6.87 17.76
N HIS A 7 -38.18 6.68 18.64
CA HIS A 7 -36.77 6.97 18.37
C HIS A 7 -36.24 5.88 17.42
N ILE A 8 -36.32 6.12 16.11
CA ILE A 8 -35.77 5.21 15.09
C ILE A 8 -34.24 5.33 15.12
N PRO A 9 -33.47 4.27 15.43
CA PRO A 9 -32.01 4.31 15.42
C PRO A 9 -31.50 4.06 14.00
N LEU A 10 -31.67 5.03 13.07
CA LEU A 10 -31.08 4.93 11.72
C LEU A 10 -29.56 5.19 11.70
N LYS A 11 -28.97 5.63 12.82
CA LYS A 11 -27.57 6.06 12.86
C LYS A 11 -26.57 4.90 12.94
N ASN A 12 -26.97 3.71 13.41
CA ASN A 12 -26.05 2.60 13.67
C ASN A 12 -25.59 1.86 12.39
N ASN A 13 -26.51 1.57 11.47
CA ASN A 13 -26.22 0.80 10.25
C ASN A 13 -25.34 1.55 9.23
N THR A 14 -25.47 2.87 9.13
CA THR A 14 -24.66 3.70 8.23
C THR A 14 -23.22 3.80 8.74
N MET A 15 -23.03 4.13 10.04
CA MET A 15 -21.70 4.21 10.64
C MET A 15 -20.96 2.86 10.60
N GLU A 16 -21.67 1.75 10.82
CA GLU A 16 -21.06 0.41 10.75
C GLU A 16 -20.66 0.02 9.31
N ASN A 17 -21.43 0.43 8.29
CA ASN A 17 -21.09 0.22 6.88
C ASN A 17 -19.88 1.05 6.44
N PHE A 18 -19.78 2.31 6.87
CA PHE A 18 -18.61 3.15 6.58
C PHE A 18 -17.35 2.62 7.24
N ASP A 19 -17.42 2.15 8.49
CA ASP A 19 -16.27 1.56 9.18
C ASP A 19 -15.79 0.28 8.46
N LYS A 20 -16.72 -0.59 8.08
CA LYS A 20 -16.45 -1.81 7.29
C LYS A 20 -15.87 -1.49 5.91
N GLN A 21 -16.43 -0.53 5.17
CA GLN A 21 -15.88 -0.11 3.88
C GLN A 21 -14.49 0.51 4.01
N SER A 22 -14.24 1.35 5.02
CA SER A 22 -12.93 1.96 5.22
C SER A 22 -11.84 0.93 5.54
N LYS A 23 -12.19 -0.14 6.26
CA LYS A 23 -11.32 -1.28 6.53
C LYS A 23 -11.05 -2.08 5.26
N TYR A 24 -12.08 -2.28 4.44
CA TYR A 24 -11.98 -3.00 3.18
C TYR A 24 -11.14 -2.27 2.13
N ILE A 25 -11.34 -0.96 1.97
CA ILE A 25 -10.57 -0.11 1.05
C ILE A 25 -9.09 -0.13 1.42
N ARG A 26 -8.78 0.03 2.71
CA ARG A 26 -7.40 -0.05 3.21
C ARG A 26 -6.76 -1.42 2.97
N ALA A 27 -7.50 -2.51 3.19
CA ALA A 27 -7.00 -3.85 2.89
C ALA A 27 -6.75 -4.03 1.38
N LYS A 28 -7.60 -3.46 0.53
CA LYS A 28 -7.48 -3.55 -0.93
C LYS A 28 -6.28 -2.76 -1.45
N GLU A 29 -6.07 -1.53 -0.99
CA GLU A 29 -4.89 -0.71 -1.37
C GLU A 29 -3.59 -1.43 -1.05
N ARG A 30 -3.49 -2.04 0.14
CA ARG A 30 -2.33 -2.83 0.54
C ARG A 30 -2.04 -3.99 -0.42
N VAL A 31 -3.08 -4.72 -0.81
CA VAL A 31 -2.96 -5.85 -1.74
C VAL A 31 -2.56 -5.36 -3.13
N GLU A 32 -3.06 -4.21 -3.57
CA GLU A 32 -2.75 -3.62 -4.87
C GLU A 32 -1.30 -3.14 -4.94
N GLU A 33 -0.80 -2.49 -3.90
CA GLU A 33 0.61 -2.11 -3.79
C GLU A 33 1.53 -3.33 -3.74
N LEU A 34 1.15 -4.36 -2.97
CA LEU A 34 1.89 -5.62 -2.94
C LEU A 34 1.94 -6.25 -4.33
N LYS A 35 0.80 -6.35 -5.03
CA LYS A 35 0.75 -6.90 -6.39
C LYS A 35 1.68 -6.16 -7.34
N LYS A 36 1.72 -4.82 -7.26
CA LYS A 36 2.57 -3.99 -8.10
C LYS A 36 4.05 -4.22 -7.79
N PHE A 37 4.41 -4.35 -6.51
CA PHE A 37 5.77 -4.71 -6.10
C PHE A 37 6.18 -6.10 -6.57
N TYR A 38 5.33 -7.12 -6.37
CA TYR A 38 5.60 -8.49 -6.82
C TYR A 38 5.77 -8.57 -8.33
N GLY A 39 5.00 -7.78 -9.11
CA GLY A 39 5.20 -7.68 -10.56
C GLY A 39 6.59 -7.16 -10.93
N ASN A 40 7.07 -6.12 -10.24
CA ASN A 40 8.40 -5.56 -10.47
C ASN A 40 9.52 -6.51 -10.01
N LEU A 41 9.35 -7.17 -8.86
CA LEU A 41 10.27 -8.18 -8.34
C LEU A 41 10.36 -9.39 -9.27
N PHE A 42 9.23 -9.88 -9.76
CA PHE A 42 9.20 -10.98 -10.72
C PHE A 42 9.93 -10.61 -12.01
N SER A 43 9.65 -9.42 -12.56
CA SER A 43 10.37 -8.89 -13.73
C SER A 43 11.88 -8.81 -13.47
N TYR A 44 12.29 -8.30 -12.31
CA TYR A 44 13.70 -8.26 -11.89
C TYR A 44 14.33 -9.65 -11.86
N VAL A 45 13.69 -10.64 -11.24
CA VAL A 45 14.22 -12.02 -11.19
C VAL A 45 14.36 -12.61 -12.59
N VAL A 46 13.37 -12.43 -13.46
CA VAL A 46 13.41 -12.92 -14.85
C VAL A 46 14.55 -12.26 -15.64
N VAL A 47 14.68 -10.94 -15.56
CA VAL A 47 15.73 -10.17 -16.24
C VAL A 47 17.10 -10.58 -15.75
N ILE A 48 17.34 -10.61 -14.43
CA ILE A 48 18.63 -11.01 -13.86
C ILE A 48 18.98 -12.45 -14.20
N SER A 49 18.01 -13.37 -14.19
CA SER A 49 18.23 -14.75 -14.61
C SER A 49 18.61 -14.85 -16.09
N GLY A 50 17.94 -14.08 -16.96
CA GLY A 50 18.29 -13.98 -18.38
C GLY A 50 19.70 -13.40 -18.61
N LEU A 51 20.07 -12.33 -17.89
CA LEU A 51 21.41 -11.78 -17.95
C LEU A 51 22.47 -12.74 -17.42
N ALA A 52 22.17 -13.48 -16.35
CA ALA A 52 23.08 -14.49 -15.80
C ALA A 52 23.33 -15.63 -16.81
N LEU A 53 22.29 -16.08 -17.51
CA LEU A 53 22.43 -17.04 -18.61
C LEU A 53 23.29 -16.48 -19.74
N ILE A 54 23.02 -15.26 -20.21
CA ILE A 54 23.83 -14.61 -21.26
C ILE A 54 25.29 -14.44 -20.81
N ASN A 55 25.53 -14.06 -19.56
CA ASN A 55 26.86 -13.93 -19.01
C ASN A 55 27.60 -15.28 -19.02
N TYR A 56 26.92 -16.35 -18.61
CA TYR A 56 27.44 -17.71 -18.66
C TYR A 56 27.84 -18.13 -20.08
N PHE A 57 27.01 -17.83 -21.08
CA PHE A 57 27.30 -18.18 -22.48
C PHE A 57 28.36 -17.29 -23.15
N THR A 58 28.42 -15.99 -22.83
CA THR A 58 29.29 -15.04 -23.54
C THR A 58 30.69 -14.94 -22.95
N THR A 59 30.85 -14.98 -21.62
CA THR A 59 32.12 -14.61 -20.96
C THR A 59 32.67 -15.69 -20.03
N GLY A 60 31.90 -16.75 -19.76
CA GLY A 60 32.22 -17.69 -18.69
C GLY A 60 32.33 -16.99 -17.32
N PHE A 61 33.02 -17.59 -16.35
CA PHE A 61 33.20 -17.03 -14.99
C PHE A 61 34.16 -15.82 -14.90
N GLY A 62 34.70 -15.32 -16.02
CA GLY A 62 35.75 -14.29 -16.02
C GLY A 62 35.26 -12.88 -15.74
N TYR A 63 34.03 -12.53 -16.13
CA TYR A 63 33.53 -11.16 -15.96
C TYR A 63 32.00 -11.12 -15.75
N MET A 64 31.59 -11.05 -14.49
CA MET A 64 30.19 -11.04 -14.04
C MET A 64 29.55 -9.66 -14.19
N TRP A 65 29.49 -9.12 -15.41
CA TRP A 65 28.94 -7.78 -15.68
C TRP A 65 27.45 -7.66 -15.28
N PHE A 66 26.71 -8.77 -15.23
CA PHE A 66 25.31 -8.77 -14.81
C PHE A 66 25.13 -8.28 -13.37
N LEU A 67 26.16 -8.38 -12.52
CA LEU A 67 26.12 -7.87 -11.14
C LEU A 67 25.95 -6.35 -11.12
N TRP A 68 26.54 -5.62 -12.06
CA TRP A 68 26.37 -4.17 -12.15
C TRP A 68 24.93 -3.79 -12.51
N ALA A 69 24.31 -4.54 -13.43
CA ALA A 69 22.90 -4.37 -13.75
C ALA A 69 22.00 -4.75 -12.56
N ALA A 70 22.32 -5.84 -11.86
CA ALA A 70 21.64 -6.27 -10.65
C ALA A 70 21.72 -5.22 -9.53
N PHE A 71 22.90 -4.65 -9.30
CA PHE A 71 23.10 -3.64 -8.26
C PHE A 71 22.36 -2.34 -8.59
N GLY A 72 22.52 -1.81 -9.81
CA GLY A 72 21.87 -0.56 -10.20
C GLY A 72 20.34 -0.65 -10.12
N TRP A 73 19.77 -1.76 -10.62
CA TRP A 73 18.32 -1.94 -10.64
C TRP A 73 17.78 -2.45 -9.29
N GLY A 74 18.55 -3.26 -8.58
CA GLY A 74 18.22 -3.80 -7.26
C GLY A 74 18.10 -2.73 -6.19
N ILE A 75 18.93 -1.68 -6.22
CA ILE A 75 18.80 -0.53 -5.30
C ILE A 75 17.43 0.15 -5.46
N GLY A 76 17.01 0.42 -6.70
CA GLY A 76 15.69 1.01 -6.96
C GLY A 76 14.54 0.12 -6.48
N LEU A 77 14.71 -1.21 -6.59
CA LEU A 77 13.74 -2.17 -6.10
C LEU A 77 13.66 -2.22 -4.58
N ILE A 78 14.80 -2.09 -3.88
CA ILE A 78 14.84 -1.99 -2.41
C ILE A 78 14.14 -0.72 -1.94
N PHE A 79 14.37 0.43 -2.59
CA PHE A 79 13.62 1.66 -2.27
C PHE A 79 12.11 1.51 -2.47
N HIS A 80 11.69 0.82 -3.55
CA HIS A 80 10.29 0.52 -3.77
C HIS A 80 9.74 -0.45 -2.72
N ALA A 81 10.51 -1.47 -2.33
CA ALA A 81 10.15 -2.41 -1.28
C ALA A 81 9.95 -1.70 0.06
N LEU A 82 10.87 -0.83 0.45
CA LEU A 82 10.78 -0.05 1.69
C LEU A 82 9.51 0.82 1.72
N LYS A 83 9.14 1.39 0.56
CA LYS A 83 7.90 2.17 0.41
C LYS A 83 6.65 1.28 0.48
N THR A 84 6.60 0.18 -0.26
CA THR A 84 5.44 -0.72 -0.33
C THR A 84 5.19 -1.51 0.95
N PHE A 85 6.26 -2.00 1.58
CA PHE A 85 6.15 -2.67 2.88
C PHE A 85 5.95 -1.68 4.03
N ASP A 86 5.99 -0.37 3.75
CA ASP A 86 5.72 0.67 4.74
C ASP A 86 6.61 0.48 5.97
N LEU A 87 7.85 0.04 5.71
CA LEU A 87 8.89 -0.23 6.69
C LEU A 87 9.52 1.08 7.15
N ASN A 88 8.69 2.10 7.37
CA ASN A 88 9.10 3.31 8.04
C ASN A 88 8.73 3.15 9.52
N PRO A 89 9.57 2.50 10.36
CA PRO A 89 9.31 2.37 11.79
C PRO A 89 9.17 3.74 12.49
N PHE A 90 9.60 4.83 11.85
CA PHE A 90 9.53 6.20 12.38
C PHE A 90 8.23 6.96 12.06
N PHE A 91 7.52 6.64 10.99
CA PHE A 91 6.35 7.40 10.53
C PHE A 91 5.11 6.50 10.52
N GLY A 92 4.98 5.74 11.62
CA GLY A 92 4.02 4.66 11.74
C GLY A 92 2.58 5.10 11.49
N LYS A 93 1.80 4.15 10.97
CA LYS A 93 0.34 4.09 10.79
C LYS A 93 -0.53 4.98 11.68
N GLN A 94 -0.08 5.32 12.89
CA GLN A 94 -0.73 6.30 13.76
C GLN A 94 -0.75 7.73 13.19
N TRP A 95 0.26 8.20 12.47
CA TRP A 95 0.23 9.54 11.87
C TRP A 95 -0.76 9.61 10.69
N GLU A 96 -0.75 8.60 9.83
CA GLU A 96 -1.72 8.47 8.72
C GLU A 96 -3.16 8.36 9.21
N GLN A 97 -3.41 7.51 10.21
CA GLN A 97 -4.74 7.37 10.81
C GLN A 97 -5.21 8.69 11.43
N ARG A 98 -4.33 9.41 12.13
CA ARG A 98 -4.67 10.73 12.70
C ARG A 98 -5.01 11.74 11.61
N LYS A 99 -4.27 11.76 10.50
CA LYS A 99 -4.56 12.70 9.40
C LYS A 99 -5.87 12.38 8.68
N ILE A 100 -6.15 11.11 8.43
CA ILE A 100 -7.43 10.69 7.83
C ILE A 100 -8.61 11.04 8.74
N GLU A 101 -8.46 10.84 10.05
CA GLU A 101 -9.49 11.18 11.05
C GLU A 101 -9.69 12.71 11.17
N GLU A 102 -8.63 13.49 10.98
CA GLU A 102 -8.68 14.96 10.95
C GLU A 102 -9.46 15.47 9.72
N PHE A 103 -9.15 14.95 8.52
CA PHE A 103 -9.90 15.28 7.29
C PHE A 103 -11.38 14.88 7.35
N MET A 104 -11.68 13.69 7.87
CA MET A 104 -13.07 13.22 8.02
C MET A 104 -13.87 14.08 9.01
N ASN A 105 -13.24 14.59 10.07
CA ASN A 105 -13.90 15.48 11.04
C ASN A 105 -14.12 16.90 10.49
N GLU A 106 -13.25 17.39 9.60
CA GLU A 106 -13.44 18.69 8.93
C GLU A 106 -14.62 18.65 7.95
N ASP A 107 -14.78 17.57 7.19
CA ASP A 107 -15.92 17.37 6.29
C ASP A 107 -17.26 17.26 7.04
N ASP A 108 -17.30 16.59 8.19
CA ASP A 108 -18.52 16.47 8.99
C ASP A 108 -18.92 17.81 9.64
N LYS A 109 -17.93 18.59 10.09
CA LYS A 109 -18.18 19.95 10.63
C LYS A 109 -18.71 20.88 9.54
N THR A 110 -18.12 20.91 8.36
CA THR A 110 -18.54 21.83 7.28
C THR A 110 -19.93 21.49 6.73
N ARG A 111 -20.33 20.22 6.69
CA ARG A 111 -21.69 19.81 6.32
C ARG A 111 -22.77 20.19 7.34
N LYS A 112 -22.41 20.38 8.61
CA LYS A 112 -23.36 20.72 9.68
C LYS A 112 -23.75 22.21 9.72
N TRP A 113 -22.96 23.07 9.08
CA TRP A 113 -23.19 24.52 9.05
C TRP A 113 -23.90 25.03 7.79
N LYS A 114 -24.29 24.12 6.87
CA LYS A 114 -25.01 24.42 5.63
C LYS A 114 -26.40 23.80 5.66
#